data_AF-A0AAD9CD22-F1
#
_entry.id   AF-A0AAD9CD22-F1
#
_cell.length_a   1.000
_cell.length_b   1.000
_cell.length_c   1.000
_cell.angle_alpha   90.00
_cell.angle_beta   90.00
_cell.angle_gamma   90.00
#
_symmetry.space_group_name_H-M   'P 1'
#
loop_
_entity.id
_entity.type
_entity.pdbx_description
1 polymer ?
#
loop_
_entity_poly.entity_id
_entity_poly.type
_entity_poly.pdbx_seq_one_letter_code
_entity_poly.pdbx_strand_id
1 'polypeptide(L)'
;MKQRDSLTAADSSRLKAALEAILATAEKLRPRGLELQQGELGDMVEQEMSATSAAVESAAARIEEMLNKSRASDTGIHMEVNERILASCTELMQAIKQLVVSSKNLQRDIVESGRGAASMKEFYAKNSRWTEGLISASKAVGWGATVMVDAADLVVQGKGKFEELMVCSHEIAASTAQLVAASKVKADKDSANLQRLQQASRSVTQATAAVVASTKSGKSQIEEKDTMDFSSMTLTQIKRQEMDAQVLVLELETRLQKERERLGELRKKHYELAGVAEGWGDGEEGEDRGQLQYYEYTLKIKTTKMRLSASSPQ
;
A
#
# COMPACT_ATOMS: atom_id res chain seq x y z
N MET A 1 -12.84 -37.95 34.69
CA MET A 1 -11.66 -37.52 35.48
C MET A 1 -10.30 -38.00 34.93
N LYS A 2 -10.20 -38.92 33.95
CA LYS A 2 -8.91 -39.46 33.46
C LYS A 2 -8.20 -38.69 32.33
N GLN A 3 -8.77 -37.60 31.82
CA GLN A 3 -8.20 -36.86 30.67
C GLN A 3 -7.42 -35.59 31.06
N ARG A 4 -7.50 -35.16 32.32
CA ARG A 4 -6.90 -33.89 32.77
C ARG A 4 -5.45 -34.06 33.24
N ASP A 5 -5.06 -35.29 33.59
CA ASP A 5 -3.73 -35.63 34.10
C ASP A 5 -2.71 -35.95 32.99
N SER A 6 -3.15 -36.13 31.73
CA SER A 6 -2.24 -36.42 30.60
C SER A 6 -1.66 -35.18 29.92
N LEU A 7 -2.19 -33.99 30.20
CA LEU A 7 -1.70 -32.72 29.64
C LEU A 7 -0.55 -32.12 30.48
N THR A 8 -0.42 -32.50 31.75
CA THR A 8 0.66 -32.05 32.65
C THR A 8 1.98 -32.80 32.45
N ALA A 9 2.00 -33.84 31.61
CA ALA A 9 3.18 -34.68 31.35
C ALA A 9 3.62 -34.68 29.88
N ALA A 10 3.22 -33.67 29.10
CA ALA A 10 3.80 -33.46 27.76
C ALA A 10 5.26 -32.99 27.92
N ASP A 11 6.19 -33.91 27.71
CA ASP A 11 7.63 -33.71 27.87
C ASP A 11 8.14 -32.64 26.89
N SER A 12 8.07 -31.39 27.35
CA SER A 12 8.44 -30.20 26.59
C SER A 12 9.97 -30.05 26.45
N SER A 13 10.74 -30.92 27.10
CA SER A 13 12.21 -30.90 27.07
C SER A 13 12.75 -31.13 25.66
N ARG A 14 12.15 -32.03 24.89
CA ARG A 14 12.55 -32.32 23.50
C ARG A 14 12.28 -31.15 22.56
N LEU A 15 11.12 -30.50 22.72
CA LEU A 15 10.77 -29.29 21.95
C LEU A 15 11.72 -28.14 22.31
N LYS A 16 12.05 -27.99 23.60
CA LYS A 16 12.96 -26.95 24.08
C LYS A 16 14.39 -27.18 23.59
N ALA A 17 14.88 -28.42 23.64
CA ALA A 17 16.19 -28.79 23.10
C ALA A 17 16.26 -28.62 21.58
N ALA A 18 15.20 -28.96 20.85
CA ALA A 18 15.11 -28.70 19.41
C ALA A 18 15.12 -27.20 19.10
N LEU A 19 14.37 -26.40 19.86
CA LEU A 19 14.38 -24.93 19.76
C LEU A 19 15.77 -24.34 20.07
N GLU A 20 16.43 -24.81 21.13
CA GLU A 20 17.79 -24.37 21.49
C GLU A 20 18.82 -24.75 20.41
N ALA A 21 18.71 -25.94 19.82
CA ALA A 21 19.56 -26.37 18.70
C ALA A 21 19.33 -25.53 17.44
N ILE A 22 18.06 -25.23 17.12
CA ILE A 22 17.70 -24.33 16.02
C ILE A 22 18.27 -22.93 16.28
N LEU A 23 18.13 -22.40 17.50
CA LEU A 23 18.66 -21.10 17.90
C LEU A 23 20.18 -21.03 17.76
N ALA A 24 20.89 -22.06 18.24
CA ALA A 24 22.35 -22.15 18.13
C ALA A 24 22.83 -22.25 16.67
N THR A 25 22.04 -22.88 15.81
CA THR A 25 22.35 -23.00 14.37
C THR A 25 22.06 -21.69 13.65
N ALA A 26 20.97 -21.01 13.99
CA ALA A 26 20.62 -19.69 13.48
C ALA A 26 21.67 -18.62 13.87
N GLU A 27 22.18 -18.65 15.10
CA GLU A 27 23.28 -17.79 15.56
C GLU A 27 24.56 -17.97 14.72
N LYS A 28 24.89 -19.20 14.32
CA LYS A 28 26.06 -19.49 13.48
C LYS A 28 25.90 -19.04 12.03
N LEU A 29 24.67 -18.98 11.53
CA LEU A 29 24.35 -18.54 10.18
C LEU A 29 24.23 -17.01 10.07
N ARG A 30 24.28 -16.29 11.19
CA ARG A 30 24.15 -14.83 11.22
C ARG A 30 25.34 -14.16 10.52
N PRO A 31 25.13 -13.39 9.42
CA PRO A 31 26.21 -12.67 8.75
C PRO A 31 26.82 -11.60 9.67
N ARG A 32 28.13 -11.64 9.89
CA ARG A 32 28.85 -10.73 10.81
C ARG A 32 28.87 -9.25 10.38
N GLY A 33 28.52 -8.94 9.13
CA GLY A 33 28.42 -7.56 8.62
C GLY A 33 27.21 -6.76 9.16
N LEU A 34 26.20 -7.44 9.71
CA LEU A 34 24.97 -6.81 10.22
C LEU A 34 25.13 -6.13 11.59
N GLU A 35 26.19 -6.42 12.35
CA GLU A 35 26.38 -5.85 13.70
C GLU A 35 26.73 -4.36 13.67
N LEU A 36 27.42 -3.89 12.63
CA LEU A 36 27.73 -2.47 12.45
C LEU A 36 26.48 -1.65 12.11
N GLN A 37 25.54 -2.20 11.33
CA GLN A 37 24.26 -1.54 11.04
C GLN A 37 23.32 -1.52 12.25
N GLN A 38 23.38 -2.54 13.13
CA GLN A 38 22.51 -2.60 14.32
C GLN A 38 22.73 -1.44 15.30
N GLY A 39 23.96 -0.92 15.41
CA GLY A 39 24.26 0.24 16.26
C GLY A 39 23.64 1.55 15.76
N GLU A 40 23.38 1.65 14.45
CA GLU A 40 22.86 2.86 13.79
C GLU A 40 21.34 2.80 13.53
N LEU A 41 20.70 1.65 13.72
CA LEU A 41 19.27 1.45 13.47
C LEU A 41 18.37 2.49 14.17
N GLY A 42 18.75 2.93 15.38
CA GLY A 42 18.01 3.96 16.10
C GLY A 42 18.06 5.34 15.44
N ASP A 43 19.17 5.70 14.80
CA ASP A 43 19.27 6.95 14.04
C ASP A 43 18.59 6.80 12.67
N MET A 44 18.72 5.64 12.03
CA MET A 44 18.09 5.35 10.74
C MET A 44 16.56 5.39 10.80
N VAL A 45 15.94 4.84 11.85
CA VAL A 45 14.47 4.86 11.97
C VAL A 45 13.93 6.27 12.15
N GLU A 46 14.60 7.09 12.97
CA GLU A 46 14.20 8.49 13.16
C GLU A 46 14.41 9.31 11.89
N GLN A 47 15.55 9.11 11.21
CA GLN A 47 15.85 9.74 9.93
C GLN A 47 14.81 9.38 8.86
N GLU A 48 14.47 8.09 8.71
CA GLU A 48 13.51 7.64 7.71
C GLU A 48 12.09 8.13 8.02
N MET A 49 11.66 8.10 9.29
CA MET A 49 10.36 8.67 9.69
C MET A 49 10.28 10.18 9.43
N SER A 50 11.38 10.91 9.65
CA SER A 50 11.48 12.33 9.33
C SER A 50 11.47 12.59 7.81
N ALA A 51 12.21 11.79 7.04
CA ALA A 51 12.25 11.87 5.58
C ALA A 51 10.87 11.60 4.98
N THR A 52 10.17 10.57 5.44
CA THR A 52 8.80 10.26 5.03
C THR A 52 7.83 11.39 5.37
N SER A 53 7.94 11.99 6.55
CA SER A 53 7.11 13.15 6.93
C SER A 53 7.35 14.32 5.97
N ALA A 54 8.61 14.63 5.67
CA ALA A 54 8.97 15.69 4.73
C ALA A 54 8.50 15.38 3.28
N ALA A 55 8.58 14.12 2.84
CA ALA A 55 8.10 13.71 1.53
C ALA A 55 6.57 13.89 1.41
N VAL A 56 5.81 13.53 2.44
CA VAL A 56 4.34 13.72 2.47
C VAL A 56 3.97 15.20 2.51
N GLU A 57 4.72 16.03 3.25
CA GLU A 57 4.50 17.49 3.27
C GLU A 57 4.83 18.15 1.93
N SER A 58 5.95 17.76 1.31
CA SER A 58 6.33 18.20 -0.03
C SER A 58 5.28 17.79 -1.07
N ALA A 59 4.76 16.55 -0.97
CA ALA A 59 3.67 16.06 -1.80
C ALA A 59 2.40 16.92 -1.63
N ALA A 60 1.98 17.20 -0.40
CA ALA A 60 0.83 18.07 -0.13
C ALA A 60 1.02 19.49 -0.71
N ALA A 61 2.19 20.09 -0.52
CA ALA A 61 2.50 21.42 -1.05
C ALA A 61 2.49 21.45 -2.59
N ARG A 62 3.03 20.41 -3.24
CA ARG A 62 2.95 20.28 -4.71
C ARG A 62 1.51 20.16 -5.19
N ILE A 63 0.63 19.46 -4.48
CA ILE A 63 -0.79 19.37 -4.82
C ILE A 63 -1.47 20.75 -4.70
N GLU A 64 -1.18 21.51 -3.65
CA GLU A 64 -1.70 22.87 -3.49
C GLU A 64 -1.22 23.81 -4.62
N GLU A 65 0.05 23.68 -5.02
CA GLU A 65 0.60 24.42 -6.16
C GLU A 65 -0.13 24.06 -7.47
N MET A 66 -0.38 22.76 -7.71
CA MET A 66 -1.15 22.28 -8.86
C MET A 66 -2.58 22.83 -8.87
N LEU A 67 -3.22 22.88 -7.71
CA LEU A 67 -4.58 23.41 -7.57
C LEU A 67 -4.63 24.89 -7.94
N ASN A 68 -3.66 25.67 -7.49
CA ASN A 68 -3.55 27.09 -7.84
C ASN A 68 -3.23 27.30 -9.33
N LYS A 69 -2.40 26.44 -9.94
CA LYS A 69 -2.11 26.49 -11.38
C LYS A 69 -3.33 26.12 -12.22
N SER A 70 -4.02 25.03 -11.88
CA SER A 70 -5.22 24.56 -12.59
C SER A 70 -6.32 25.64 -12.62
N ARG A 71 -6.51 26.38 -11.53
CA ARG A 71 -7.42 27.54 -11.49
C ARG A 71 -7.08 28.67 -12.45
N ALA A 72 -5.81 28.82 -12.81
CA ALA A 72 -5.34 29.86 -13.72
C ALA A 72 -5.27 29.39 -15.18
N SER A 73 -5.08 28.08 -15.42
CA SER A 73 -4.85 27.51 -16.75
C SER A 73 -6.07 26.82 -17.37
N ASP A 74 -6.93 26.23 -16.54
CA ASP A 74 -8.01 25.35 -17.00
C ASP A 74 -9.34 26.09 -16.99
N THR A 75 -10.27 25.70 -17.88
CA THR A 75 -11.61 26.30 -17.94
C THR A 75 -12.69 25.23 -18.11
N GLY A 76 -13.91 25.55 -17.67
CA GLY A 76 -15.06 24.67 -17.80
C GLY A 76 -14.92 23.35 -17.03
N ILE A 77 -15.41 22.26 -17.63
CA ILE A 77 -15.51 20.95 -16.98
C ILE A 77 -14.13 20.39 -16.58
N HIS A 78 -13.08 20.63 -17.38
CA HIS A 78 -11.73 20.17 -17.04
C HIS A 78 -11.21 20.80 -15.73
N MET A 79 -11.47 22.08 -15.51
CA MET A 79 -11.11 22.76 -14.25
C MET A 79 -11.86 22.15 -13.07
N GLU A 80 -13.18 21.97 -13.18
CA GLU A 80 -14.00 21.39 -12.10
C GLU A 80 -13.57 19.97 -11.73
N VAL A 81 -13.24 19.15 -12.73
CA VAL A 81 -12.74 17.79 -12.54
C VAL A 81 -11.35 17.81 -11.88
N ASN A 82 -10.42 18.62 -12.39
CA ASN A 82 -9.06 18.73 -11.86
C ASN A 82 -9.06 19.22 -10.41
N GLU A 83 -9.86 20.23 -10.08
CA GLU A 83 -10.00 20.73 -8.71
C GLU A 83 -10.53 19.66 -7.75
N ARG A 84 -11.56 18.90 -8.15
CA ARG A 84 -12.14 17.85 -7.30
C ARG A 84 -11.13 16.73 -7.04
N ILE A 85 -10.40 16.30 -8.08
CA ILE A 85 -9.35 15.28 -7.96
C ILE A 85 -8.25 15.79 -7.03
N LEU A 86 -7.70 16.97 -7.28
CA LEU A 86 -6.62 17.54 -6.48
C LEU A 86 -7.04 17.76 -5.02
N ALA A 87 -8.26 18.23 -4.76
CA ALA A 87 -8.79 18.37 -3.40
C ALA A 87 -8.83 17.02 -2.66
N SER A 88 -9.31 15.96 -3.32
CA SER A 88 -9.31 14.61 -2.72
C SER A 88 -7.89 14.08 -2.48
N CYS A 89 -6.93 14.40 -3.36
CA CYS A 89 -5.51 14.06 -3.17
C CYS A 89 -4.90 14.81 -1.97
N THR A 90 -5.26 16.08 -1.77
CA THR A 90 -4.84 16.86 -0.59
C THR A 90 -5.36 16.23 0.70
N GLU A 91 -6.65 15.86 0.75
CA GLU A 91 -7.24 15.18 1.91
C GLU A 91 -6.52 13.85 2.21
N LEU A 92 -6.17 13.08 1.19
CA LEU A 92 -5.40 11.85 1.35
C LEU A 92 -4.00 12.13 1.93
N MET A 93 -3.27 13.11 1.40
CA MET A 93 -1.95 13.46 1.94
C MET A 93 -2.02 13.96 3.39
N GLN A 94 -3.05 14.72 3.75
CA GLN A 94 -3.28 15.16 5.14
C GLN A 94 -3.57 13.98 6.08
N ALA A 95 -4.39 13.03 5.65
CA ALA A 95 -4.67 11.81 6.41
C ALA A 95 -3.39 10.97 6.61
N ILE A 96 -2.55 10.87 5.58
CA ILE A 96 -1.26 10.15 5.63
C ILE A 96 -0.28 10.87 6.56
N LYS A 97 -0.18 12.19 6.49
CA LYS A 97 0.62 13.00 7.42
C LYS A 97 0.24 12.69 8.87
N GLN A 98 -1.06 12.71 9.17
CA GLN A 98 -1.55 12.40 10.52
C GLN A 98 -1.24 10.95 10.93
N LEU A 99 -1.27 9.99 9.99
CA LEU A 99 -0.91 8.60 10.23
C LEU A 99 0.58 8.46 10.58
N VAL A 100 1.48 9.09 9.82
CA VAL A 100 2.93 9.06 10.06
C VAL A 100 3.26 9.67 11.43
N VAL A 101 2.64 10.80 11.77
CA VAL A 101 2.79 11.43 13.10
C VAL A 101 2.27 10.50 14.21
N SER A 102 1.11 9.88 14.02
CA SER A 102 0.53 8.95 15.01
C SER A 102 1.40 7.69 15.17
N SER A 103 2.00 7.20 14.07
CA SER A 103 2.94 6.08 14.09
C SER A 103 4.20 6.44 14.88
N LYS A 104 4.80 7.61 14.64
CA LYS A 104 5.96 8.10 15.39
C LYS A 104 5.67 8.25 16.88
N ASN A 105 4.50 8.78 17.23
CA ASN A 105 4.09 8.90 18.64
C ASN A 105 3.94 7.52 19.30
N LEU A 106 3.33 6.55 18.61
CA LEU A 106 3.22 5.18 19.12
C LEU A 106 4.61 4.53 19.30
N GLN A 107 5.52 4.70 18.33
CA GLN A 107 6.89 4.20 18.44
C GLN A 107 7.60 4.79 19.67
N ARG A 108 7.47 6.11 19.90
CA ARG A 108 8.04 6.76 21.09
C ARG A 108 7.50 6.15 22.38
N ASP A 109 6.19 5.97 22.53
CA ASP A 109 5.59 5.37 23.72
C ASP A 109 6.10 3.94 23.97
N ILE A 110 6.19 3.12 22.91
CA ILE A 110 6.72 1.75 22.98
C ILE A 110 8.15 1.75 23.50
N VAL A 111 8.99 2.66 23.00
CA VAL A 111 10.40 2.71 23.40
C VAL A 111 10.52 3.26 24.82
N GLU A 112 9.77 4.30 25.18
CA GLU A 112 9.78 4.88 26.52
C GLU A 112 9.32 3.89 27.59
N SER A 113 8.27 3.12 27.32
CA SER A 113 7.78 2.08 28.21
C SER A 113 8.68 0.84 28.25
N GLY A 114 9.33 0.49 27.14
CA GLY A 114 10.07 -0.76 26.97
C GLY A 114 11.58 -0.70 27.21
N ARG A 115 12.20 0.49 27.19
CA ARG A 115 13.68 0.61 27.27
C ARG A 115 14.26 0.39 28.66
N GLY A 116 13.48 0.61 29.72
CA GLY A 116 13.99 0.60 31.09
C GLY A 116 15.17 1.57 31.26
N ALA A 117 16.32 1.09 31.72
CA ALA A 117 17.54 1.88 31.86
C ALA A 117 18.32 2.08 30.55
N ALA A 118 17.95 1.40 29.45
CA ALA A 118 18.64 1.50 28.17
C ALA A 118 18.33 2.81 27.44
N SER A 119 19.23 3.23 26.55
CA SER A 119 19.00 4.35 25.65
C SER A 119 17.98 3.99 24.55
N MET A 120 17.39 5.00 23.89
CA MET A 120 16.46 4.80 22.77
C MET A 120 17.13 4.05 21.62
N LYS A 121 18.40 4.38 21.32
CA LYS A 121 19.20 3.70 20.30
C LYS A 121 19.44 2.24 20.64
N GLU A 122 19.80 1.94 21.88
CA GLU A 122 19.97 0.55 22.34
C GLU A 122 18.68 -0.25 22.25
N PHE A 123 17.53 0.36 22.53
CA PHE A 123 16.24 -0.32 22.40
C PHE A 123 15.95 -0.69 20.95
N TYR A 124 16.17 0.23 20.00
CA TYR A 124 15.99 -0.06 18.57
C TYR A 124 16.99 -1.10 18.04
N ALA A 125 18.25 -1.05 18.50
CA ALA A 125 19.26 -2.05 18.16
C ALA A 125 18.87 -3.44 18.68
N LYS A 126 18.42 -3.54 19.93
CA LYS A 126 17.95 -4.81 20.53
C LYS A 126 16.69 -5.36 19.87
N ASN A 127 15.86 -4.48 19.30
CA ASN A 127 14.65 -4.84 18.57
C ASN A 127 14.83 -4.69 17.05
N SER A 128 16.01 -5.07 16.52
CA SER A 128 16.44 -4.80 15.14
C SER A 128 15.39 -5.14 14.07
N ARG A 129 14.80 -6.35 14.09
CA ARG A 129 13.77 -6.76 13.11
C ARG A 129 12.54 -5.87 13.11
N TRP A 130 12.14 -5.38 14.29
CA TRP A 130 11.02 -4.44 14.39
C TRP A 130 11.41 -3.09 13.80
N THR A 131 12.61 -2.60 14.12
CA THR A 131 13.15 -1.34 13.60
C THR A 131 13.32 -1.37 12.07
N GLU A 132 13.83 -2.46 11.51
CA GLU A 132 13.96 -2.66 10.07
C GLU A 132 12.59 -2.66 9.37
N GLY A 133 11.59 -3.32 9.97
CA GLY A 133 10.21 -3.31 9.47
C GLY A 133 9.56 -1.91 9.50
N LEU A 134 9.90 -1.09 10.50
CA LEU A 134 9.47 0.32 10.56
C LEU A 134 10.13 1.16 9.45
N ILE A 135 11.44 1.01 9.26
CA ILE A 135 12.21 1.72 8.24
C ILE A 135 11.68 1.39 6.84
N SER A 136 11.52 0.10 6.52
CA SER A 136 11.07 -0.33 5.20
C SER A 136 9.65 0.15 4.90
N ALA A 137 8.72 0.01 5.86
CA ALA A 137 7.36 0.47 5.70
C ALA A 137 7.26 2.00 5.60
N SER A 138 8.04 2.74 6.40
CA SER A 138 8.13 4.20 6.32
C SER A 138 8.59 4.65 4.93
N LYS A 139 9.69 4.07 4.44
CA LYS A 139 10.25 4.37 3.12
C LYS A 139 9.26 4.13 1.99
N ALA A 140 8.50 3.03 2.05
CA ALA A 140 7.46 2.72 1.08
C ALA A 140 6.36 3.80 1.06
N VAL A 141 5.96 4.34 2.22
CA VAL A 141 4.99 5.45 2.31
C VAL A 141 5.55 6.73 1.67
N GLY A 142 6.80 7.09 1.96
CA GLY A 142 7.44 8.28 1.37
C GLY A 142 7.56 8.20 -0.16
N TRP A 143 7.94 7.03 -0.67
CA TRP A 143 7.98 6.79 -2.11
C TRP A 143 6.58 6.84 -2.74
N GLY A 144 5.59 6.17 -2.12
CA GLY A 144 4.20 6.19 -2.57
C GLY A 144 3.62 7.61 -2.65
N ALA A 145 3.96 8.50 -1.70
CA ALA A 145 3.53 9.89 -1.72
C ALA A 145 4.09 10.65 -2.93
N THR A 146 5.37 10.43 -3.26
CA THR A 146 6.02 11.05 -4.42
C THR A 146 5.36 10.58 -5.73
N VAL A 147 5.23 9.27 -5.91
CA VAL A 147 4.65 8.66 -7.12
C VAL A 147 3.19 9.08 -7.30
N MET A 148 2.40 9.15 -6.23
CA MET A 148 1.01 9.59 -6.32
C MET A 148 0.90 11.05 -6.80
N VAL A 149 1.76 11.94 -6.31
CA VAL A 149 1.74 13.35 -6.74
C VAL A 149 2.20 13.50 -8.19
N ASP A 150 3.20 12.73 -8.62
CA ASP A 150 3.63 12.75 -10.03
C ASP A 150 2.51 12.23 -10.95
N ALA A 151 1.77 11.18 -10.54
CA ALA A 151 0.61 10.70 -11.29
C ALA A 151 -0.52 11.75 -11.34
N ALA A 152 -0.79 12.44 -10.23
CA ALA A 152 -1.79 13.51 -10.17
C ALA A 152 -1.41 14.69 -11.08
N ASP A 153 -0.15 15.08 -11.10
CA ASP A 153 0.38 16.14 -11.98
C ASP A 153 0.19 15.80 -13.45
N LEU A 154 0.52 14.57 -13.84
CA LEU A 154 0.33 14.11 -15.22
C LEU A 154 -1.15 14.10 -15.61
N VAL A 155 -2.05 13.66 -14.71
CA VAL A 155 -3.50 13.66 -14.96
C VAL A 155 -4.03 15.08 -15.16
N VAL A 156 -3.65 16.03 -14.30
CA VAL A 156 -4.10 17.43 -14.39
C VAL A 156 -3.58 18.09 -15.67
N GLN A 157 -2.36 17.76 -16.11
CA GLN A 157 -1.81 18.21 -17.38
C GLN A 157 -2.42 17.53 -18.62
N GLY A 158 -3.34 16.57 -18.45
CA GLY A 158 -3.91 15.81 -19.56
C GLY A 158 -2.94 14.84 -20.25
N LYS A 159 -1.78 14.56 -19.64
CA LYS A 159 -0.74 13.65 -20.16
C LYS A 159 -0.75 12.29 -19.47
N GLY A 160 -1.40 12.20 -18.31
CA GLY A 160 -1.47 11.02 -17.46
C GLY A 160 -2.75 10.24 -17.65
N LYS A 161 -2.78 9.03 -17.07
CA LYS A 161 -3.95 8.16 -17.07
C LYS A 161 -4.66 8.24 -15.72
N PHE A 162 -5.99 8.40 -15.73
CA PHE A 162 -6.79 8.35 -14.50
C PHE A 162 -6.62 7.01 -13.76
N GLU A 163 -6.42 5.91 -14.49
CA GLU A 163 -6.14 4.59 -13.91
C GLU A 163 -4.84 4.54 -13.11
N GLU A 164 -3.81 5.24 -13.58
CA GLU A 164 -2.52 5.29 -12.89
C GLU A 164 -2.67 6.00 -11.54
N LEU A 165 -3.38 7.14 -11.50
CA LEU A 165 -3.70 7.83 -10.25
C LEU A 165 -4.50 6.95 -9.28
N MET A 166 -5.48 6.18 -9.78
CA MET A 166 -6.23 5.23 -8.94
C MET A 166 -5.33 4.13 -8.37
N VAL A 167 -4.40 3.58 -9.17
CA VAL A 167 -3.46 2.56 -8.71
C VAL A 167 -2.50 3.13 -7.67
N CYS A 168 -1.89 4.29 -7.93
CA CYS A 168 -0.99 4.95 -6.97
C CYS A 168 -1.70 5.22 -5.63
N SER A 169 -2.98 5.62 -5.67
CA SER A 169 -3.79 5.84 -4.47
C SER A 169 -4.01 4.55 -3.66
N HIS A 170 -4.19 3.41 -4.33
CA HIS A 170 -4.29 2.12 -3.65
C HIS A 170 -2.95 1.64 -3.08
N GLU A 171 -1.85 1.83 -3.82
CA GLU A 171 -0.51 1.43 -3.39
C GLU A 171 -0.06 2.20 -2.14
N ILE A 172 -0.24 3.52 -2.11
CA ILE A 172 0.10 4.32 -0.92
C ILE A 172 -0.76 3.93 0.30
N ALA A 173 -2.05 3.63 0.11
CA ALA A 173 -2.91 3.11 1.17
C ALA A 173 -2.39 1.77 1.71
N ALA A 174 -1.95 0.87 0.83
CA ALA A 174 -1.34 -0.40 1.22
C ALA A 174 -0.03 -0.19 2.01
N SER A 175 0.86 0.70 1.56
CA SER A 175 2.09 1.04 2.28
C SER A 175 1.81 1.62 3.66
N THR A 176 0.79 2.47 3.80
CA THR A 176 0.42 3.00 5.13
C THR A 176 -0.17 1.92 6.04
N ALA A 177 -0.90 0.95 5.50
CA ALA A 177 -1.37 -0.21 6.26
C ALA A 177 -0.20 -1.09 6.73
N GLN A 178 0.83 -1.25 5.90
CA GLN A 178 2.09 -1.91 6.30
C GLN A 178 2.78 -1.15 7.45
N LEU A 179 2.86 0.18 7.37
CA LEU A 179 3.43 1.00 8.46
C LEU A 179 2.65 0.84 9.77
N VAL A 180 1.31 0.80 9.71
CA VAL A 180 0.46 0.53 10.89
C VAL A 180 0.73 -0.87 11.44
N ALA A 181 0.85 -1.87 10.56
CA ALA A 181 1.13 -3.25 10.95
C ALA A 181 2.51 -3.38 11.62
N ALA A 182 3.55 -2.73 11.09
CA ALA A 182 4.88 -2.69 11.68
C ALA A 182 4.86 -1.95 13.04
N SER A 183 4.16 -0.82 13.12
CA SER A 183 4.10 0.01 14.35
C SER A 183 3.41 -0.71 15.51
N LYS A 184 2.36 -1.52 15.24
CA LYS A 184 1.59 -2.18 16.31
C LYS A 184 2.25 -3.43 16.91
N VAL A 185 3.31 -3.98 16.30
CA VAL A 185 3.91 -5.28 16.73
C VAL A 185 4.32 -5.27 18.20
N LYS A 186 4.84 -4.15 18.68
CA LYS A 186 5.33 -3.96 20.05
C LYS A 186 4.41 -3.09 20.90
N ALA A 187 3.24 -2.71 20.37
CA ALA A 187 2.30 -1.82 21.04
C ALA A 187 1.47 -2.56 22.10
N ASP A 188 1.18 -1.87 23.21
CA ASP A 188 0.11 -2.28 24.11
C ASP A 188 -1.26 -2.12 23.41
N LYS A 189 -2.15 -3.09 23.61
CA LYS A 189 -3.51 -3.09 23.04
C LYS A 189 -4.35 -1.94 23.57
N ASP A 190 -4.08 -1.50 24.81
CA ASP A 190 -4.81 -0.42 25.47
C ASP A 190 -4.13 0.95 25.26
N SER A 191 -3.09 1.03 24.41
CA SER A 191 -2.42 2.28 24.08
C SER A 191 -3.37 3.27 23.37
N ALA A 192 -3.53 4.46 23.94
CA ALA A 192 -4.25 5.55 23.29
C ALA A 192 -3.62 5.95 21.94
N ASN A 193 -2.29 5.86 21.82
CA ASN A 193 -1.61 6.15 20.55
C ASN A 193 -1.83 5.05 19.50
N LEU A 194 -2.02 3.80 19.91
CA LEU A 194 -2.46 2.73 19.01
C LEU A 194 -3.88 3.01 18.47
N GLN A 195 -4.81 3.43 19.34
CA GLN A 195 -6.16 3.80 18.91
C GLN A 195 -6.15 4.98 17.93
N ARG A 196 -5.35 6.02 18.20
CA ARG A 196 -5.16 7.16 17.28
C ARG A 196 -4.59 6.72 15.94
N LEU A 197 -3.58 5.85 15.93
CA LEU A 197 -2.99 5.31 14.70
C LEU A 197 -4.02 4.51 13.88
N GLN A 198 -4.83 3.68 14.54
CA GLN A 198 -5.90 2.93 13.88
C GLN A 198 -6.96 3.85 13.28
N GLN A 199 -7.32 4.93 13.98
CA GLN A 199 -8.25 5.93 13.45
C GLN A 199 -7.67 6.64 12.23
N ALA A 200 -6.40 7.05 12.28
CA ALA A 200 -5.72 7.66 11.13
C ALA A 200 -5.68 6.71 9.92
N SER A 201 -5.46 5.41 10.13
CA SER A 201 -5.52 4.38 9.07
C SER A 201 -6.89 4.26 8.41
N ARG A 202 -7.98 4.41 9.18
CA ARG A 202 -9.33 4.47 8.61
C ARG A 202 -9.54 5.73 7.79
N SER A 203 -9.06 6.87 8.26
CA SER A 203 -9.10 8.12 7.49
C SER A 203 -8.36 8.02 6.17
N VAL A 204 -7.17 7.38 6.13
CA VAL A 204 -6.44 7.12 4.88
C VAL A 204 -7.25 6.24 3.93
N THR A 205 -7.87 5.17 4.44
CA THR A 205 -8.75 4.30 3.63
C THR A 205 -9.92 5.07 3.02
N GLN A 206 -10.56 5.95 3.82
CA GLN A 206 -11.68 6.77 3.36
C GLN A 206 -11.24 7.80 2.30
N ALA A 207 -10.16 8.52 2.54
CA ALA A 207 -9.62 9.50 1.58
C ALA A 207 -9.16 8.82 0.29
N THR A 208 -8.59 7.62 0.36
CA THR A 208 -8.24 6.81 -0.82
C THR A 208 -9.48 6.48 -1.66
N ALA A 209 -10.58 6.07 -1.01
CA ALA A 209 -11.83 5.82 -1.71
C ALA A 209 -12.40 7.10 -2.34
N ALA A 210 -12.25 8.26 -1.68
CA ALA A 210 -12.66 9.56 -2.23
C ALA A 210 -11.84 9.95 -3.47
N VAL A 211 -10.53 9.71 -3.49
CA VAL A 211 -9.68 9.92 -4.68
C VAL A 211 -10.13 9.05 -5.84
N VAL A 212 -10.34 7.75 -5.59
CA VAL A 212 -10.79 6.81 -6.63
C VAL A 212 -12.17 7.20 -7.18
N ALA A 213 -13.09 7.58 -6.31
CA ALA A 213 -14.43 8.03 -6.71
C ALA A 213 -14.37 9.32 -7.54
N SER A 214 -13.60 10.32 -7.09
CA SER A 214 -13.42 11.60 -7.78
C SER A 214 -12.74 11.41 -9.14
N THR A 215 -11.73 10.55 -9.20
CA THR A 215 -10.98 10.20 -10.41
C THR A 215 -11.87 9.48 -11.42
N LYS A 216 -12.66 8.50 -10.99
CA LYS A 216 -13.60 7.78 -11.86
C LYS A 216 -14.72 8.68 -12.38
N SER A 217 -15.28 9.52 -11.51
CA SER A 217 -16.29 10.51 -11.90
C SER A 217 -15.71 11.52 -12.88
N GLY A 218 -14.49 12.01 -12.63
CA GLY A 218 -13.79 12.94 -13.50
C GLY A 218 -13.52 12.37 -14.89
N LYS A 219 -13.01 11.13 -14.94
CA LYS A 219 -12.82 10.38 -16.18
C LYS A 219 -14.13 10.32 -17.00
N SER A 220 -15.22 9.90 -16.37
CA SER A 220 -16.53 9.78 -17.04
C SER A 220 -17.02 11.12 -17.59
N GLN A 221 -16.88 12.22 -16.83
CA GLN A 221 -17.34 13.55 -17.25
C GLN A 221 -16.54 14.11 -18.43
N ILE A 222 -15.26 13.73 -18.56
CA ILE A 222 -14.42 14.11 -19.68
C ILE A 222 -14.74 13.26 -20.92
N GLU A 223 -14.96 11.95 -20.76
CA GLU A 223 -15.26 11.01 -21.86
C GLU A 223 -16.70 11.14 -22.41
N GLU A 224 -17.69 11.46 -21.58
CA GLU A 224 -19.12 11.51 -21.97
C GLU A 224 -19.43 12.65 -22.96
N LYS A 225 -18.52 13.61 -23.12
CA LYS A 225 -18.63 14.70 -24.09
C LYS A 225 -18.21 14.31 -25.52
N ASP A 226 -17.58 13.14 -25.71
CA ASP A 226 -17.30 12.53 -27.03
C ASP A 226 -18.49 11.64 -27.50
N THR A 227 -19.71 11.98 -27.12
CA THR A 227 -20.90 11.19 -27.47
C THR A 227 -21.16 11.21 -28.98
N MET A 228 -21.26 10.02 -29.56
CA MET A 228 -21.45 9.81 -31.00
C MET A 228 -22.74 10.46 -31.51
N ASP A 229 -22.60 11.49 -32.36
CA ASP A 229 -23.72 12.11 -33.08
C ASP A 229 -24.06 11.31 -34.34
N PHE A 230 -25.17 10.57 -34.29
CA PHE A 230 -25.67 9.76 -35.40
C PHE A 230 -26.66 10.51 -36.31
N SER A 231 -27.01 11.76 -35.99
CA SER A 231 -28.13 12.47 -36.61
C SER A 231 -27.94 12.77 -38.10
N SER A 232 -26.69 12.80 -38.59
CA SER A 232 -26.33 13.10 -39.97
C SER A 232 -25.76 11.90 -40.76
N MET A 233 -25.84 10.67 -40.23
CA MET A 233 -25.20 9.50 -40.83
C MET A 233 -26.15 8.63 -41.65
N THR A 234 -25.66 8.14 -42.81
CA THR A 234 -26.35 7.15 -43.64
C THR A 234 -26.19 5.72 -43.10
N LEU A 235 -27.10 4.81 -43.48
CA LEU A 235 -27.07 3.40 -43.06
C LEU A 235 -25.71 2.71 -43.31
N THR A 236 -25.08 2.97 -44.46
CA THR A 236 -23.76 2.41 -44.81
C THR A 236 -22.64 2.95 -43.92
N GLN A 237 -22.69 4.23 -43.56
CA GLN A 237 -21.70 4.82 -42.65
C GLN A 237 -21.85 4.28 -41.22
N ILE A 238 -23.09 4.07 -40.76
CA ILE A 238 -23.36 3.41 -39.48
C ILE A 238 -22.81 1.99 -39.49
N LYS A 239 -23.07 1.21 -40.56
CA LYS A 239 -22.58 -0.18 -40.63
C LYS A 239 -21.06 -0.27 -40.65
N ARG A 240 -20.39 0.70 -41.28
CA ARG A 240 -18.93 0.81 -41.26
C ARG A 240 -18.40 1.11 -39.86
N GLN A 241 -18.98 2.10 -39.16
CA GLN A 241 -18.59 2.39 -37.78
C GLN A 241 -18.87 1.21 -36.83
N GLU A 242 -19.96 0.47 -37.03
CA GLU A 242 -20.24 -0.76 -36.28
C GLU A 242 -19.13 -1.79 -36.47
N MET A 243 -18.69 -2.02 -37.72
CA MET A 243 -17.57 -2.93 -38.00
C MET A 243 -16.26 -2.42 -37.39
N ASP A 244 -15.95 -1.13 -37.51
CA ASP A 244 -14.75 -0.53 -36.93
C ASP A 244 -14.75 -0.65 -35.39
N ALA A 245 -15.91 -0.45 -34.75
CA ALA A 245 -16.09 -0.65 -33.32
C ALA A 245 -15.92 -2.13 -32.91
N GLN A 246 -16.44 -3.08 -33.69
CA GLN A 246 -16.23 -4.51 -33.45
C GLN A 246 -14.76 -4.92 -33.53
N VAL A 247 -14.02 -4.39 -34.50
CA VAL A 247 -12.57 -4.62 -34.60
C VAL A 247 -11.87 -4.06 -33.37
N LEU A 248 -12.21 -2.84 -32.94
CA LEU A 248 -11.62 -2.23 -31.75
C LEU A 248 -11.92 -3.04 -30.48
N VAL A 249 -13.13 -3.58 -30.33
CA VAL A 249 -13.49 -4.47 -29.22
C VAL A 249 -12.56 -5.68 -29.17
N LEU A 250 -12.38 -6.39 -30.29
CA LEU A 250 -11.50 -7.56 -30.35
C LEU A 250 -10.04 -7.22 -30.04
N GLU A 251 -9.56 -6.07 -30.53
CA GLU A 251 -8.21 -5.60 -30.21
C GLU A 251 -8.06 -5.29 -28.71
N LEU A 252 -9.04 -4.61 -28.11
CA LEU A 252 -9.02 -4.26 -26.69
C LEU A 252 -9.13 -5.50 -25.80
N GLU A 253 -9.93 -6.49 -26.16
CA GLU A 253 -9.99 -7.78 -25.45
C GLU A 253 -8.63 -8.49 -25.46
N THR A 254 -7.97 -8.51 -26.62
CA THR A 254 -6.63 -9.09 -26.77
C THR A 254 -5.60 -8.34 -25.92
N ARG A 255 -5.61 -7.00 -25.94
CA ARG A 255 -4.70 -6.17 -25.14
C ARG A 255 -4.95 -6.34 -23.65
N LEU A 256 -6.23 -6.38 -23.22
CA LEU A 256 -6.63 -6.60 -21.83
C LEU A 256 -6.10 -7.95 -21.32
N GLN A 257 -6.20 -9.00 -22.12
CA GLN A 257 -5.69 -10.32 -21.75
C GLN A 257 -4.17 -10.30 -21.54
N LYS A 258 -3.42 -9.69 -22.46
CA LYS A 258 -1.96 -9.53 -22.34
C LYS A 258 -1.54 -8.73 -21.12
N GLU A 259 -2.21 -7.62 -20.82
CA GLU A 259 -1.89 -6.81 -19.65
C GLU A 259 -2.23 -7.52 -18.33
N ARG A 260 -3.28 -8.37 -18.31
CA ARG A 260 -3.57 -9.22 -17.15
C ARG A 260 -2.49 -10.27 -16.89
N GLU A 261 -1.97 -10.89 -17.95
CA GLU A 261 -0.85 -11.83 -17.87
C GLU A 261 0.40 -11.13 -17.32
N ARG A 262 0.77 -9.99 -17.91
CA ARG A 262 1.90 -9.17 -17.45
C ARG A 262 1.75 -8.71 -15.99
N LEU A 263 0.55 -8.27 -15.58
CA LEU A 263 0.29 -7.90 -14.18
C LEU A 263 0.47 -9.09 -13.24
N GLY A 264 0.05 -10.29 -13.67
CA GLY A 264 0.29 -11.53 -12.94
C GLY A 264 1.78 -11.83 -12.77
N GLU A 265 2.57 -11.69 -13.83
CA GLU A 265 4.02 -11.87 -13.81
C GLU A 265 4.73 -10.87 -12.89
N LEU A 266 4.36 -9.59 -12.98
CA LEU A 266 4.92 -8.54 -12.12
C LEU A 266 4.62 -8.80 -10.64
N ARG A 267 3.40 -9.23 -10.32
CA ARG A 267 3.04 -9.63 -8.95
C ARG A 267 3.85 -10.83 -8.49
N LYS A 268 4.03 -11.85 -9.33
CA LYS A 268 4.90 -13.00 -9.01
C LYS A 268 6.32 -12.54 -8.69
N LYS A 269 6.89 -11.65 -9.51
CA LYS A 269 8.22 -11.07 -9.28
C LYS A 269 8.31 -10.25 -8.00
N HIS A 270 7.27 -9.46 -7.68
CA HIS A 270 7.22 -8.72 -6.42
C HIS A 270 7.31 -9.67 -5.22
N TYR A 271 6.60 -10.80 -5.24
CA TYR A 271 6.66 -11.79 -4.16
C TYR A 271 7.98 -12.56 -4.12
N GLU A 272 8.56 -12.93 -5.28
CA GLU A 272 9.89 -13.54 -5.32
C GLU A 272 10.93 -12.62 -4.66
N LEU A 273 10.94 -11.34 -5.02
CA LEU A 273 11.86 -10.37 -4.45
C LEU A 273 11.58 -10.07 -2.97
N ALA A 274 10.30 -9.98 -2.57
CA ALA A 274 9.92 -9.80 -1.18
C ALA A 274 10.28 -11.01 -0.31
N GLY A 275 10.08 -12.24 -0.80
CA GLY A 275 10.43 -13.48 -0.11
C GLY A 275 11.95 -13.68 0.01
N VAL A 276 12.72 -13.27 -1.00
CA VAL A 276 14.19 -13.25 -0.93
C VAL A 276 14.68 -12.22 0.09
N ALA A 277 14.04 -11.04 0.17
CA ALA A 277 14.36 -10.02 1.18
C ALA A 277 14.03 -10.45 2.62
N GLU A 278 13.05 -11.34 2.81
CA GLU A 278 12.69 -11.92 4.11
C GLU A 278 13.45 -13.22 4.46
N GLY A 279 14.35 -13.72 3.59
CA GLY A 279 15.20 -14.89 3.86
C GLY A 279 14.57 -16.26 3.58
N TRP A 280 13.63 -16.36 2.63
CA TRP A 280 12.93 -17.61 2.27
C TRP A 280 13.53 -18.31 1.05
N GLY A 281 14.75 -17.93 0.65
CA GLY A 281 15.46 -18.57 -0.45
C GLY A 281 16.32 -19.71 0.05
N ASP A 282 15.73 -20.87 0.29
CA ASP A 282 16.31 -22.19 -0.05
C ASP A 282 15.39 -23.32 0.43
N GLY A 283 14.56 -23.83 -0.48
CA GLY A 283 13.80 -25.06 -0.30
C GLY A 283 12.60 -25.17 -1.25
N GLU A 284 12.50 -26.29 -1.96
CA GLU A 284 11.41 -26.63 -2.91
C GLU A 284 9.99 -26.56 -2.30
N GLU A 285 9.85 -26.45 -0.98
CA GLU A 285 8.57 -26.28 -0.26
C GLU A 285 8.02 -24.84 -0.26
N GLY A 286 8.82 -23.84 -0.67
CA GLY A 286 8.42 -22.42 -0.68
C GLY A 286 7.50 -22.04 -1.86
N GLU A 287 7.63 -22.70 -3.00
CA GLU A 287 6.81 -22.45 -4.20
C GLU A 287 5.35 -22.85 -3.97
N ASP A 288 5.10 -23.98 -3.31
CA ASP A 288 3.76 -24.53 -3.10
C ASP A 288 2.96 -23.69 -2.09
N ARG A 289 3.60 -23.21 -1.02
CA ARG A 289 2.94 -22.29 -0.05
C ARG A 289 2.63 -20.93 -0.64
N GLY A 290 3.55 -20.38 -1.46
CA GLY A 290 3.32 -19.13 -2.18
C GLY A 290 2.13 -19.22 -3.14
N GLN A 291 1.98 -20.35 -3.84
CA GLN A 291 0.83 -20.62 -4.71
C GLN A 291 -0.49 -20.79 -3.96
N LEU A 292 -0.50 -21.50 -2.83
CA LEU A 292 -1.68 -21.65 -1.98
C LEU A 292 -2.16 -20.31 -1.41
N GLN A 293 -1.23 -19.46 -0.96
CA GLN A 293 -1.57 -18.16 -0.38
C GLN A 293 -2.00 -17.13 -1.45
N TYR A 294 -1.44 -17.23 -2.66
CA TYR A 294 -1.95 -16.52 -3.85
C TYR A 294 -3.37 -16.95 -4.22
N TYR A 295 -3.66 -18.25 -4.18
CA TYR A 295 -5.02 -18.77 -4.42
C TYR A 295 -6.02 -18.28 -3.36
N GLU A 296 -5.66 -18.32 -2.07
CA GLU A 296 -6.53 -17.82 -1.00
C GLU A 296 -6.77 -16.31 -1.08
N TYR A 297 -5.75 -15.52 -1.43
CA TYR A 297 -5.89 -14.07 -1.54
C TYR A 297 -6.68 -13.65 -2.79
N THR A 298 -6.46 -14.30 -3.94
CA THR A 298 -7.28 -14.08 -5.15
C THR A 298 -8.74 -14.51 -4.94
N LEU A 299 -8.99 -15.58 -4.18
CA LEU A 299 -10.34 -15.98 -3.74
C LEU A 299 -10.98 -14.92 -2.82
N LYS A 300 -10.23 -14.33 -1.88
CA LYS A 300 -10.71 -13.23 -1.01
C LYS A 300 -11.04 -11.96 -1.78
N ILE A 301 -10.25 -11.61 -2.80
CA ILE A 301 -10.54 -10.47 -3.68
C ILE A 301 -11.78 -10.75 -4.54
N LYS A 302 -11.91 -11.94 -5.13
CA LYS A 302 -13.10 -12.33 -5.92
C LYS A 302 -14.38 -12.34 -5.07
N THR A 303 -14.33 -12.86 -3.84
CA THR A 303 -15.49 -12.88 -2.92
C THR A 303 -15.87 -11.49 -2.41
N THR A 304 -14.89 -10.61 -2.17
CA THR A 304 -15.14 -9.21 -1.80
C THR A 304 -15.78 -8.45 -2.96
N LYS A 305 -15.32 -8.69 -4.20
CA LYS A 305 -15.90 -8.09 -5.42
C LYS A 305 -17.34 -8.57 -5.69
N MET A 306 -17.64 -9.86 -5.45
CA MET A 306 -19.01 -10.40 -5.55
C MET A 306 -19.97 -9.85 -4.48
N ARG A 307 -19.48 -9.58 -3.25
CA ARG A 307 -20.30 -8.92 -2.22
C ARG A 307 -20.61 -7.46 -2.54
N LEU A 308 -19.67 -6.75 -3.15
CA LEU A 308 -19.84 -5.35 -3.55
C LEU A 308 -20.78 -5.21 -4.76
N SER A 309 -20.83 -6.19 -5.67
CA SER A 309 -21.81 -6.21 -6.76
C SER A 309 -23.23 -6.60 -6.32
N ALA A 310 -23.37 -7.33 -5.21
CA ALA A 310 -24.68 -7.77 -4.68
C ALA A 310 -25.35 -6.76 -3.73
N SER A 311 -24.68 -5.64 -3.41
CA SER A 311 -25.14 -4.63 -2.44
C SER A 311 -25.55 -3.29 -3.08
N SER A 312 -25.65 -3.21 -4.41
CA SER A 312 -26.31 -2.09 -5.08
C SER A 312 -27.83 -2.32 -5.11
N PRO A 313 -28.66 -1.47 -4.50
CA PRO A 313 -30.11 -1.49 -4.73
C PRO A 313 -30.39 -1.12 -6.19
N GLN A 314 -31.39 -1.80 -6.79
CA GLN A 314 -31.98 -1.41 -8.06
C GLN A 314 -32.57 0.00 -8.01
#